data_AF-A0ABD3EQ26-F1
#
_entry.id   AF-A0ABD3EQ26-F1
#
_cell.length_a   1.000
_cell.length_b   1.000
_cell.length_c   1.000
_cell.angle_alpha   90.00
_cell.angle_beta   90.00
_cell.angle_gamma   90.00
#
_symmetry.space_group_name_H-M   'P 1'
#
loop_
_entity.id
_entity.type
_entity.pdbx_description
1 polymer ?
#
loop_
_entity_poly.entity_id
_entity_poly.type
_entity_poly.pdbx_seq_one_letter_code
_entity_poly.pdbx_strand_id
1 'polypeptide(L)'
;MEIFRFNDDQDKELLRELIAKKPFAAAYGETMQSWGSVAASLSQAIGVEVNTKQVRDRLGVLKKNLAAGGRLSAMGSGIEESLDANDVQSHYDEINGLVSEYVALETIHLQNKQNRADKKKRKTKNLNVCASEIMAESNRRRSQRSPTDSEDDDDEGEIVRMSDPGTEDCGMEVESNTECAYSACLVVVKRARTSSINRTNVFQMFPPCPPTAMVLPSGTARCRVLRHQRLVFPLLS
;
A
#
# COMPACT_ATOMS: atom_id res chain seq x y z
N MET A 1 25.23 -30.54 13.62
CA MET A 1 24.29 -29.41 13.77
C MET A 1 23.09 -29.93 14.54
N GLU A 2 22.84 -29.38 15.72
CA GLU A 2 21.60 -29.67 16.44
C GLU A 2 20.43 -29.00 15.71
N ILE A 3 19.35 -29.75 15.49
CA ILE A 3 18.14 -29.21 14.87
C ILE A 3 17.36 -28.53 15.99
N PHE A 4 17.35 -27.19 16.00
CA PHE A 4 16.51 -26.42 16.90
C PHE A 4 15.03 -26.78 16.68
N ARG A 5 14.32 -27.07 17.77
CA ARG A 5 12.90 -27.40 17.77
C ARG A 5 12.16 -26.44 18.68
N PHE A 6 11.09 -25.85 18.14
CA PHE A 6 10.20 -24.98 18.90
C PHE A 6 9.39 -25.80 19.91
N ASN A 7 9.31 -25.29 21.13
CA ASN A 7 8.34 -25.70 22.13
C ASN A 7 7.11 -24.77 22.10
N ASP A 8 6.08 -25.11 22.87
CA ASP A 8 4.81 -24.40 22.86
C ASP A 8 4.93 -22.94 23.34
N ASP A 9 5.78 -22.66 24.33
CA ASP A 9 5.97 -21.30 24.83
C ASP A 9 6.75 -20.42 23.84
N GLN A 10 7.73 -21.01 23.14
CA GLN A 10 8.44 -20.36 22.03
C GLN A 10 7.51 -20.12 20.84
N ASP A 11 6.55 -21.00 20.59
CA ASP A 11 5.52 -20.77 19.55
C ASP A 11 4.59 -19.62 19.90
N LYS A 12 4.16 -19.53 21.17
CA LYS A 12 3.38 -18.37 21.64
C LYS A 12 4.17 -17.08 21.42
N GLU A 13 5.44 -17.06 21.83
CA GLU A 13 6.29 -15.88 21.67
C GLU A 13 6.50 -15.52 20.19
N LEU A 14 6.77 -16.51 19.34
CA LEU A 14 6.84 -16.36 17.89
C LEU A 14 5.56 -15.70 17.35
N LEU A 15 4.38 -16.17 17.77
CA LEU A 15 3.11 -15.65 17.27
C LEU A 15 2.84 -14.22 17.76
N ARG A 16 3.16 -13.90 19.03
CA ARG A 16 3.07 -12.54 19.57
C ARG A 16 3.94 -11.57 18.76
N GLU A 17 5.18 -11.95 18.50
CA GLU A 17 6.12 -11.16 17.68
C GLU A 17 5.60 -10.96 16.24
N LEU A 18 5.02 -12.01 15.64
CA LEU A 18 4.44 -11.95 14.31
C LEU A 18 3.21 -11.03 14.24
N ILE A 19 2.33 -11.08 15.24
CA ILE A 19 1.15 -10.21 15.36
C ILE A 19 1.55 -8.76 15.59
N ALA A 20 2.57 -8.53 16.43
CA ALA A 20 3.07 -7.20 16.74
C ALA A 20 3.72 -6.54 15.51
N LYS A 21 4.67 -7.23 14.86
CA LYS A 21 5.47 -6.66 13.76
C LYS A 21 4.80 -6.73 12.39
N LYS A 22 3.80 -7.61 12.21
CA LYS A 22 3.02 -7.77 10.97
C LYS A 22 3.89 -7.82 9.71
N PRO A 23 4.81 -8.79 9.58
CA PRO A 23 5.80 -8.80 8.50
C PRO A 23 5.18 -8.90 7.09
N PHE A 24 3.93 -9.38 6.98
CA PHE A 24 3.14 -9.41 5.73
C PHE A 24 2.71 -8.02 5.24
N ALA A 25 2.66 -7.02 6.14
CA ALA A 25 2.27 -5.65 5.83
C ALA A 25 3.46 -4.74 5.48
N ALA A 26 4.66 -5.31 5.40
CA ALA A 26 5.88 -4.57 5.06
C ALA A 26 5.78 -3.89 3.70
N ALA A 27 6.44 -2.74 3.57
CA ALA A 27 6.52 -2.03 2.30
C ALA A 27 7.27 -2.85 1.25
N TYR A 28 7.07 -2.49 -0.02
CA TYR A 28 7.78 -3.13 -1.13
C TYR A 28 9.29 -2.96 -0.96
N GLY A 29 10.04 -4.07 -1.05
CA GLY A 29 11.50 -4.10 -0.85
C GLY A 29 11.93 -4.30 0.61
N GLU A 30 11.07 -4.07 1.60
CA GLU A 30 11.41 -4.18 3.03
C GLU A 30 11.01 -5.52 3.65
N THR A 31 10.37 -6.40 2.88
CA THR A 31 9.89 -7.69 3.38
C THR A 31 11.02 -8.52 4.03
N MET A 32 12.21 -8.57 3.42
CA MET A 32 13.31 -9.33 4.02
C MET A 32 13.75 -8.76 5.38
N GLN A 33 13.74 -7.44 5.52
CA GLN A 33 14.09 -6.74 6.75
C GLN A 33 13.03 -6.93 7.84
N SER A 34 11.73 -6.88 7.49
CA SER A 34 10.64 -7.10 8.46
C SER A 34 10.70 -8.50 9.07
N TRP A 35 10.94 -9.52 8.23
CA TRP A 35 11.12 -10.89 8.69
C TRP A 35 12.44 -11.11 9.44
N GLY A 36 13.51 -10.40 9.06
CA GLY A 36 14.77 -10.39 9.81
C GLY A 36 14.59 -9.78 11.21
N SER A 37 13.81 -8.70 11.33
CA SER A 37 13.48 -8.08 12.62
C SER A 37 12.69 -9.01 13.54
N VAL A 38 11.72 -9.77 12.99
CA VAL A 38 11.01 -10.80 13.76
C VAL A 38 11.98 -11.86 14.28
N ALA A 39 12.85 -12.39 13.42
CA ALA A 39 13.80 -13.42 13.80
C ALA A 39 14.79 -12.91 14.86
N ALA A 40 15.27 -11.67 14.74
CA ALA A 40 16.18 -11.05 15.71
C ALA A 40 15.50 -10.83 17.07
N SER A 41 14.28 -10.27 17.09
CA SER A 41 13.51 -10.06 18.33
C SER A 41 13.17 -11.39 19.00
N LEU A 42 12.74 -12.39 18.22
CA LEU A 42 12.47 -13.73 18.75
C LEU A 42 13.73 -14.37 19.34
N SER A 43 14.88 -14.25 18.64
CA SER A 43 16.15 -14.79 19.13
C SER A 43 16.55 -14.17 20.47
N GLN A 44 16.32 -12.87 20.62
CA GLN A 44 16.55 -12.15 21.87
C GLN A 44 15.59 -12.62 22.98
N ALA A 45 14.31 -12.83 22.65
CA ALA A 45 13.30 -13.27 23.62
C ALA A 45 13.55 -14.70 24.13
N ILE A 46 13.92 -15.62 23.23
CA ILE A 46 14.10 -17.04 23.59
C ILE A 46 15.54 -17.40 23.99
N GLY A 47 16.50 -16.48 23.82
CA GLY A 47 17.91 -16.68 24.13
C GLY A 47 18.66 -17.63 23.19
N VAL A 48 18.09 -17.95 22.02
CA VAL A 48 18.67 -18.85 21.02
C VAL A 48 18.63 -18.19 19.66
N GLU A 49 19.69 -18.34 18.87
CA GLU A 49 19.72 -17.81 17.51
C GLU A 49 18.74 -18.57 16.60
N VAL A 50 17.73 -17.86 16.09
CA VAL A 50 16.74 -18.37 15.14
C VAL A 50 16.86 -17.63 13.83
N ASN A 51 16.88 -18.38 12.72
CA ASN A 51 16.91 -17.80 11.39
C ASN A 51 15.50 -17.51 10.86
N THR A 52 15.41 -16.58 9.89
CA THR A 52 14.14 -16.22 9.25
C THR A 52 13.42 -17.39 8.57
N LYS A 53 14.17 -18.36 8.06
CA LYS A 53 13.60 -19.53 7.39
C LYS A 53 12.87 -20.43 8.41
N GLN A 54 13.46 -20.68 9.56
CA GLN A 54 12.88 -21.45 10.67
C GLN A 54 11.60 -20.79 11.17
N VAL A 55 11.60 -19.45 11.33
CA VAL A 55 10.41 -18.67 11.69
C VAL A 55 9.27 -18.89 10.69
N ARG A 56 9.55 -18.75 9.39
CA ARG A 56 8.53 -18.93 8.33
C ARG A 56 8.05 -20.37 8.23
N ASP A 57 8.96 -21.33 8.31
CA ASP A 57 8.65 -22.76 8.24
C ASP A 57 7.77 -23.17 9.44
N ARG A 58 8.10 -22.71 10.66
CA ARG A 58 7.30 -22.99 11.87
C ARG A 58 5.91 -22.39 11.76
N LEU A 59 5.79 -21.14 11.34
CA LEU A 59 4.49 -20.51 11.09
C LEU A 59 3.66 -21.32 10.07
N GLY A 60 4.29 -21.83 9.02
CA GLY A 60 3.64 -22.69 8.04
C GLY A 60 3.09 -23.99 8.65
N VAL A 61 3.83 -24.61 9.57
CA VAL A 61 3.35 -25.78 10.32
C VAL A 61 2.18 -25.41 11.23
N LEU A 62 2.27 -24.32 11.98
CA LEU A 62 1.23 -23.87 12.90
C LEU A 62 -0.10 -23.58 12.18
N LYS A 63 -0.04 -22.90 11.02
CA LYS A 63 -1.22 -22.67 10.17
C LYS A 63 -1.86 -23.96 9.68
N LYS A 64 -1.04 -24.95 9.28
CA LYS A 64 -1.54 -26.27 8.83
C LYS A 64 -2.20 -27.04 9.98
N ASN A 65 -1.61 -26.98 11.17
CA ASN A 65 -2.17 -27.63 12.36
C ASN A 65 -3.53 -27.02 12.74
N LEU A 66 -3.66 -25.69 12.70
CA LEU A 66 -4.94 -25.01 12.92
C LEU A 66 -5.99 -25.46 11.90
N ALA A 67 -5.64 -25.49 10.61
CA ALA A 67 -6.55 -25.94 9.56
C ALA A 67 -6.96 -27.42 9.73
N ALA A 68 -6.05 -28.29 10.18
CA ALA A 68 -6.36 -29.67 10.49
C ALA A 68 -7.27 -29.81 11.72
N GLY A 69 -7.02 -29.04 12.77
CA GLY A 69 -7.86 -28.98 13.98
C GLY A 69 -9.29 -28.52 13.68
N GLY A 70 -9.45 -27.45 12.89
CA GLY A 70 -10.77 -26.97 12.46
C GLY A 70 -11.55 -28.01 11.65
N ARG A 71 -10.88 -28.81 10.82
CA ARG A 71 -11.52 -29.93 10.10
C ARG A 71 -11.99 -31.03 11.05
N LEU A 72 -11.22 -31.35 12.08
CA LEU A 72 -11.59 -32.35 13.09
C LEU A 72 -12.77 -31.86 13.95
N SER A 73 -12.76 -30.60 14.38
CA SER A 73 -13.87 -29.99 15.12
C SER A 73 -15.15 -29.92 14.29
N ALA A 74 -15.05 -29.59 13.00
CA ALA A 74 -16.21 -29.59 12.10
C ALA A 74 -16.79 -31.00 11.87
N MET A 75 -15.94 -32.04 11.84
CA MET A 75 -16.38 -33.43 11.70
C MET A 75 -16.94 -34.02 13.00
N GLY A 76 -16.51 -33.51 14.17
CA GLY A 76 -17.00 -33.92 15.50
C GLY A 76 -18.17 -33.11 16.04
N SER A 77 -18.63 -32.08 15.31
CA SER A 77 -19.75 -31.22 15.71
C SER A 77 -21.08 -31.96 15.54
N GLY A 78 -21.37 -32.81 16.51
CA GLY A 78 -22.61 -33.55 16.64
C GLY A 78 -22.90 -33.97 18.09
N ILE A 79 -22.24 -33.36 19.09
CA ILE A 79 -22.40 -33.72 20.49
C ILE A 79 -22.27 -32.48 21.40
N GLU A 80 -23.20 -32.48 22.35
CA GLU A 80 -23.58 -31.54 23.42
C GLU A 80 -22.47 -30.63 23.98
N GLU A 81 -22.80 -29.33 24.06
CA GLU A 81 -21.97 -28.24 24.56
C GLU A 81 -21.84 -28.34 26.09
N SER A 82 -20.73 -28.88 26.58
CA SER A 82 -20.44 -28.96 28.01
C SER A 82 -20.18 -27.58 28.63
N LEU A 83 -20.89 -27.35 29.74
CA LEU A 83 -21.04 -26.17 30.61
C LEU A 83 -19.77 -25.57 31.25
N ASP A 84 -18.59 -25.65 30.62
CA ASP A 84 -17.36 -25.07 31.19
C ASP A 84 -16.84 -23.93 30.31
N ALA A 85 -17.52 -22.79 30.42
CA ALA A 85 -17.05 -21.52 29.87
C ALA A 85 -15.87 -21.02 30.71
N ASN A 86 -14.73 -21.69 30.59
CA ASN A 86 -13.46 -21.19 31.11
C ASN A 86 -13.12 -19.87 30.40
N ASP A 87 -12.79 -18.87 31.22
CA ASP A 87 -12.51 -17.48 30.90
C ASP A 87 -12.08 -17.23 29.43
N VAL A 88 -12.96 -16.55 28.70
CA VAL A 88 -12.83 -16.13 27.29
C VAL A 88 -11.53 -15.36 27.03
N GLN A 89 -10.89 -14.79 28.07
CA GLN A 89 -9.63 -14.08 27.94
C GLN A 89 -8.41 -14.99 27.70
N SER A 90 -8.33 -16.17 28.33
CA SER A 90 -7.17 -17.07 28.18
C SER A 90 -7.04 -17.66 26.77
N HIS A 91 -8.15 -17.81 26.05
CA HIS A 91 -8.18 -18.35 24.69
C HIS A 91 -7.34 -17.52 23.70
N TYR A 92 -7.18 -16.22 23.95
CA TYR A 92 -6.35 -15.35 23.10
C TYR A 92 -4.84 -15.51 23.36
N ASP A 93 -4.44 -16.12 24.48
CA ASP A 93 -3.04 -16.43 24.80
C ASP A 93 -2.64 -17.86 24.42
N GLU A 94 -3.61 -18.70 24.05
CA GLU A 94 -3.37 -20.03 23.50
C GLU A 94 -2.83 -19.96 22.07
N ILE A 95 -2.01 -20.95 21.69
CA ILE A 95 -1.42 -21.05 20.34
C ILE A 95 -2.50 -20.95 19.26
N ASN A 96 -3.63 -21.65 19.43
CA ASN A 96 -4.70 -21.66 18.44
C ASN A 96 -5.34 -20.27 18.26
N GLY A 97 -5.57 -19.55 19.37
CA GLY A 97 -6.08 -18.18 19.34
C GLY A 97 -5.11 -17.22 18.64
N LEU A 98 -3.83 -17.29 19.00
CA LEU A 98 -2.78 -16.47 18.38
C LEU A 98 -2.59 -16.76 16.88
N VAL A 99 -2.59 -18.04 16.46
CA VAL A 99 -2.52 -18.39 15.03
C VAL A 99 -3.75 -17.87 14.28
N SER A 100 -4.93 -17.99 14.88
CA SER A 100 -6.18 -17.49 14.30
C SER A 100 -6.14 -15.97 14.09
N GLU A 101 -5.69 -15.22 15.10
CA GLU A 101 -5.52 -13.77 15.01
C GLU A 101 -4.55 -13.38 13.88
N TYR A 102 -3.38 -14.02 13.83
CA TYR A 102 -2.40 -13.76 12.78
C TYR A 102 -2.98 -14.00 11.38
N VAL A 103 -3.68 -15.12 11.17
CA VAL A 103 -4.32 -15.46 9.89
C VAL A 103 -5.41 -14.46 9.52
N ALA A 104 -6.20 -14.00 10.49
CA ALA A 104 -7.22 -12.98 10.28
C ALA A 104 -6.60 -11.65 9.81
N LEU A 105 -5.54 -11.20 10.49
CA LEU A 105 -4.82 -9.97 10.13
C LEU A 105 -4.19 -10.06 8.72
N GLU A 106 -3.57 -11.18 8.40
CA GLU A 106 -3.00 -11.43 7.07
C GLU A 106 -4.10 -11.42 5.98
N THR A 107 -5.23 -12.06 6.25
CA THR A 107 -6.37 -12.13 5.32
C THR A 107 -6.95 -10.74 5.06
N ILE A 108 -7.18 -9.95 6.11
CA ILE A 108 -7.66 -8.57 6.00
C ILE A 108 -6.68 -7.73 5.17
N HIS A 109 -5.38 -7.89 5.38
CA HIS A 109 -4.36 -7.18 4.61
C HIS A 109 -4.43 -7.53 3.12
N LEU A 110 -4.50 -8.82 2.78
CA LEU A 110 -4.59 -9.29 1.40
C LEU A 110 -5.88 -8.81 0.72
N GLN A 111 -7.02 -8.89 1.41
CA GLN A 111 -8.30 -8.38 0.91
C GLN A 111 -8.25 -6.88 0.65
N ASN A 112 -7.68 -6.11 1.58
CA ASN A 112 -7.52 -4.66 1.41
C ASN A 112 -6.62 -4.31 0.22
N LYS A 113 -5.54 -5.08 0.01
CA LYS A 113 -4.66 -4.93 -1.14
C LYS A 113 -5.41 -5.21 -2.45
N GLN A 114 -6.18 -6.29 -2.50
CA GLN A 114 -6.99 -6.65 -3.66
C GLN A 114 -8.08 -5.60 -3.96
N ASN A 115 -8.82 -5.17 -2.94
CA ASN A 115 -9.86 -4.14 -3.06
C ASN A 115 -9.31 -2.81 -3.62
N ARG A 116 -8.10 -2.43 -3.21
CA ARG A 116 -7.41 -1.24 -3.75
C ARG A 116 -7.06 -1.42 -5.23
N ALA A 117 -6.54 -2.59 -5.60
CA ALA A 117 -6.21 -2.91 -6.99
C ALA A 117 -7.47 -2.91 -7.88
N ASP A 118 -8.56 -3.53 -7.42
CA ASP A 118 -9.82 -3.59 -8.16
C ASP A 118 -10.48 -2.21 -8.28
N LYS A 119 -10.42 -1.39 -7.23
CA LYS A 119 -10.89 0.00 -7.30
C LYS A 119 -10.11 0.80 -8.34
N LYS A 120 -8.78 0.63 -8.41
CA LYS A 120 -7.94 1.28 -9.43
C LYS A 120 -8.33 0.80 -10.85
N LYS A 121 -8.47 -0.52 -11.03
CA LYS A 121 -8.88 -1.13 -12.32
C LYS A 121 -10.25 -0.65 -12.78
N ARG A 122 -11.23 -0.57 -11.88
CA ARG A 122 -12.58 -0.05 -12.18
C ARG A 122 -12.54 1.42 -12.62
N LYS A 123 -11.78 2.27 -11.92
CA LYS A 123 -11.59 3.67 -12.31
C LYS A 123 -10.99 3.80 -13.71
N THR A 124 -9.92 3.04 -14.00
CA THR A 124 -9.30 3.05 -15.33
C THR A 124 -10.27 2.60 -16.42
N LYS A 125 -11.04 1.53 -16.19
CA LYS A 125 -12.08 1.08 -17.14
C LYS A 125 -13.13 2.17 -17.41
N ASN A 126 -13.63 2.81 -16.35
CA ASN A 126 -14.62 3.87 -16.49
C ASN A 126 -14.07 5.06 -17.29
N LEU A 127 -12.81 5.44 -17.07
CA LEU A 127 -12.15 6.49 -17.85
C LEU A 127 -12.01 6.09 -19.33
N ASN A 128 -11.65 4.84 -19.61
CA ASN A 128 -11.52 4.35 -20.99
C ASN A 128 -12.87 4.29 -21.71
N VAL A 129 -13.94 3.90 -21.00
CA VAL A 129 -15.31 3.93 -21.55
C VAL A 129 -15.70 5.36 -21.90
N CYS A 130 -15.52 6.31 -20.96
CA CYS A 130 -15.78 7.73 -21.19
C CYS A 130 -14.99 8.29 -22.39
N ALA A 131 -13.69 7.97 -22.49
CA ALA A 131 -12.87 8.38 -23.61
C ALA A 131 -13.36 7.80 -24.95
N SER A 132 -13.79 6.53 -24.94
CA SER A 132 -14.33 5.87 -26.14
C SER A 132 -15.66 6.49 -26.58
N GLU A 133 -16.53 6.84 -25.63
CA GLU A 133 -17.80 7.54 -25.91
C GLU A 133 -17.56 8.91 -26.53
N ILE A 134 -16.59 9.68 -26.01
CA ILE A 134 -16.20 10.98 -26.59
C ILE A 134 -15.70 10.82 -28.03
N MET A 135 -14.85 9.82 -28.29
CA MET A 135 -14.35 9.54 -29.64
C MET A 135 -15.45 9.08 -30.60
N ALA A 136 -16.34 8.19 -30.14
CA ALA A 136 -17.48 7.72 -30.93
C ALA A 136 -18.43 8.86 -31.29
N GLU A 137 -18.76 9.73 -30.33
CA GLU A 137 -19.61 10.90 -30.56
C GLU A 137 -18.93 11.91 -31.50
N SER A 138 -17.62 12.15 -31.35
CA SER A 138 -16.86 13.01 -32.26
C SER A 138 -16.88 12.48 -33.70
N ASN A 139 -16.66 11.17 -33.88
CA ASN A 139 -16.71 10.51 -35.19
C ASN A 139 -18.12 10.57 -35.80
N ARG A 140 -19.16 10.38 -35.00
CA ARG A 140 -20.56 10.53 -35.43
C ARG A 140 -20.81 11.93 -36.00
N ARG A 141 -20.38 12.99 -35.30
CA ARG A 141 -20.52 14.37 -35.76
C ARG A 141 -19.73 14.66 -37.05
N ARG A 142 -18.51 14.13 -37.18
CA ARG A 142 -17.72 14.29 -38.41
C ARG A 142 -18.37 13.60 -39.61
N SER A 143 -18.91 12.40 -39.42
CA SER A 143 -19.59 11.63 -40.47
C SER A 143 -20.89 12.28 -40.96
N GLN A 144 -21.49 13.17 -40.18
CA GLN A 144 -22.73 13.88 -40.54
C GLN A 144 -22.47 15.23 -41.23
N ARG A 145 -21.20 15.65 -41.39
CA ARG A 145 -20.87 16.83 -42.20
C ARG A 145 -21.02 16.47 -43.67
N SER A 146 -21.98 17.08 -44.35
CA SER A 146 -22.11 17.00 -45.81
C SER A 146 -20.92 17.68 -46.49
N PRO A 147 -20.48 17.23 -47.68
CA PRO A 147 -19.49 17.93 -48.51
C PRO A 147 -19.96 19.29 -49.08
N THR A 148 -21.18 19.73 -48.78
CA THR A 148 -21.78 20.91 -49.41
C THR A 148 -21.86 22.06 -48.40
N ASP A 149 -20.87 22.94 -48.49
CA ASP A 149 -20.99 24.40 -48.47
C ASP A 149 -19.65 24.92 -49.02
N SER A 150 -19.43 24.67 -50.32
CA SER A 150 -18.54 25.47 -51.16
C SER A 150 -19.48 26.32 -52.02
N GLU A 151 -19.97 27.40 -51.43
CA GLU A 151 -20.29 28.58 -52.23
C GLU A 151 -18.95 29.26 -52.49
N ASP A 152 -18.60 29.34 -53.76
CA ASP A 152 -17.41 30.00 -54.27
C ASP A 152 -17.44 31.49 -53.88
N ASP A 153 -16.47 31.92 -53.07
CA ASP A 153 -16.03 33.32 -53.01
C ASP A 153 -14.52 33.32 -53.31
N ASP A 154 -14.20 33.53 -54.58
CA ASP A 154 -12.86 33.85 -55.06
C ASP A 154 -12.43 35.22 -54.51
N ASP A 155 -11.79 35.23 -53.34
CA ASP A 155 -10.99 36.37 -52.89
C ASP A 155 -9.50 35.99 -52.94
N GLU A 156 -8.78 36.65 -53.84
CA GLU A 156 -7.35 36.52 -54.12
C GLU A 156 -6.50 36.88 -52.89
N GLY A 157 -6.32 35.92 -51.99
CA GLY A 157 -5.37 35.98 -50.88
C GLY A 157 -4.02 35.41 -51.29
N GLU A 158 -3.03 36.29 -51.47
CA GLU A 158 -1.63 35.99 -51.77
C GLU A 158 -1.05 34.86 -50.89
N ILE A 159 -0.89 33.67 -51.50
CA ILE A 159 -0.23 32.53 -50.87
C ILE A 159 1.28 32.70 -51.02
N VAL A 160 1.94 33.26 -49.99
CA VAL A 160 3.40 33.17 -49.87
C VAL A 160 3.74 31.70 -49.59
N ARG A 161 4.15 30.98 -50.64
CA ARG A 161 4.73 29.63 -50.54
C ARG A 161 6.09 29.74 -49.84
N MET A 162 6.14 29.39 -48.55
CA MET A 162 7.39 29.08 -47.87
C MET A 162 7.84 27.69 -48.34
N SER A 163 8.93 27.65 -49.09
CA SER A 163 9.58 26.45 -49.60
C SER A 163 9.98 25.48 -48.49
N ASP A 164 9.82 24.18 -48.78
CA ASP A 164 10.31 23.05 -48.00
C ASP A 164 11.83 23.13 -47.73
N PRO A 165 12.29 22.79 -46.51
CA PRO A 165 13.64 22.29 -46.32
C PRO A 165 13.62 20.76 -46.23
N GLY A 166 14.20 20.15 -47.26
CA GLY A 166 15.19 19.07 -47.11
C GLY A 166 14.77 17.84 -46.30
N THR A 167 14.45 16.78 -47.04
CA THR A 167 14.53 15.39 -46.57
C THR A 167 15.95 15.08 -46.11
N GLU A 168 16.16 14.94 -44.81
CA GLU A 168 17.30 14.19 -44.26
C GLU A 168 16.77 12.95 -43.53
N ASP A 169 17.10 11.82 -44.13
CA ASP A 169 16.95 10.46 -43.64
C ASP A 169 17.70 10.28 -42.31
N CYS A 170 16.98 9.82 -41.29
CA CYS A 170 17.55 9.19 -40.10
C CYS A 170 16.56 8.14 -39.60
N GLY A 171 16.74 6.90 -40.06
CA GLY A 171 16.12 5.74 -39.44
C GLY A 171 16.48 5.63 -37.97
N MET A 172 15.48 5.43 -37.11
CA MET A 172 15.65 4.83 -35.79
C MET A 172 14.59 3.78 -35.56
N GLU A 173 15.09 2.63 -35.13
CA GLU A 173 14.38 1.40 -34.87
C GLU A 173 13.35 1.55 -33.75
N VAL A 174 12.31 0.74 -33.87
CA VAL A 174 11.18 0.66 -32.96
C VAL A 174 11.61 -0.09 -31.70
N GLU A 175 11.73 0.62 -30.58
CA GLU A 175 11.59 0.00 -29.25
C GLU A 175 10.46 0.67 -28.49
N SER A 176 9.42 -0.13 -28.29
CA SER A 176 8.22 0.17 -27.52
C SER A 176 8.53 0.52 -26.08
N ASN A 177 8.21 1.73 -25.64
CA ASN A 177 7.87 1.99 -24.24
C ASN A 177 6.79 3.06 -24.15
N THR A 178 5.62 2.60 -23.72
CA THR A 178 4.46 3.41 -23.33
C THR A 178 4.79 4.21 -22.07
N GLU A 179 4.83 5.53 -22.17
CA GLU A 179 4.49 6.45 -21.07
C GLU A 179 4.39 7.90 -21.61
N CYS A 180 3.20 8.29 -22.07
CA CYS A 180 2.89 9.68 -22.38
C CYS A 180 2.35 10.35 -21.11
N ALA A 181 3.26 10.93 -20.33
CA ALA A 181 2.92 11.95 -19.35
C ALA A 181 3.32 13.31 -19.92
N TYR A 182 2.31 14.09 -20.30
CA TYR A 182 2.45 15.52 -20.51
C TYR A 182 3.07 16.14 -19.25
N SER A 183 4.32 16.57 -19.34
CA SER A 183 4.94 17.45 -18.34
C SER A 183 5.74 18.53 -19.06
N ALA A 184 5.53 19.75 -18.58
CA ALA A 184 5.89 20.99 -19.23
C ALA A 184 7.38 21.11 -19.61
N CYS A 185 7.62 21.76 -20.75
CA CYS A 185 8.92 22.26 -21.18
C CYS A 185 9.64 23.03 -20.05
N LEU A 186 10.76 22.49 -19.59
CA LEU A 186 11.85 23.26 -18.99
C LEU A 186 13.16 22.74 -19.59
N VAL A 187 13.61 23.44 -20.65
CA VAL A 187 14.93 23.24 -21.25
C VAL A 187 15.97 23.74 -20.26
N VAL A 188 16.57 22.85 -19.48
CA VAL A 188 17.81 23.16 -18.74
C VAL A 188 18.97 22.79 -19.66
N VAL A 189 19.59 23.82 -20.26
CA VAL A 189 20.86 23.70 -20.97
C VAL A 189 21.96 23.29 -19.97
N LYS A 190 22.30 22.00 -19.92
CA LYS A 190 23.48 21.53 -19.18
C LYS A 190 24.73 21.71 -20.05
N ARG A 191 25.52 22.72 -19.72
CA ARG A 191 26.87 22.90 -20.26
C ARG A 191 27.81 21.95 -19.52
N ALA A 192 28.36 20.97 -20.22
CA ALA A 192 29.40 20.08 -19.70
C ALA A 192 30.72 20.85 -19.53
N ARG A 193 31.37 20.72 -18.37
CA ARG A 193 32.82 20.90 -18.24
C ARG A 193 33.39 19.80 -17.34
N THR A 194 34.28 19.04 -17.97
CA THR A 194 35.23 18.08 -17.44
C THR A 194 36.25 18.75 -16.51
N SER A 195 36.57 18.12 -15.37
CA SER A 195 37.93 17.66 -15.03
C SER A 195 38.08 17.38 -13.53
N SER A 196 38.52 16.15 -13.25
CA SER A 196 39.31 15.67 -12.11
C SER A 196 39.95 16.73 -11.19
N ILE A 197 39.87 16.53 -9.86
CA ILE A 197 41.02 16.45 -8.93
C ILE A 197 40.56 16.09 -7.49
N ASN A 198 41.31 15.12 -6.93
CA ASN A 198 41.47 14.56 -5.58
C ASN A 198 40.83 15.15 -4.30
N ARG A 199 40.40 14.19 -3.46
CA ARG A 199 40.55 14.03 -1.98
C ARG A 199 40.46 15.27 -1.07
N THR A 200 39.49 15.27 -0.15
CA THR A 200 39.69 15.06 1.30
C THR A 200 38.36 15.07 2.06
N ASN A 201 38.18 14.10 2.96
CA ASN A 201 37.13 14.08 3.98
C ASN A 201 37.36 15.22 4.99
N VAL A 202 36.35 16.06 5.22
CA VAL A 202 36.21 16.83 6.46
C VAL A 202 34.76 16.71 6.91
N PHE A 203 34.59 15.98 8.01
CA PHE A 203 33.37 15.92 8.82
C PHE A 203 33.23 17.25 9.55
N GLN A 204 32.12 17.98 9.38
CA GLN A 204 31.76 19.08 10.26
C GLN A 204 30.28 18.96 10.64
N MET A 205 30.06 18.57 11.91
CA MET A 205 28.76 18.55 12.56
C MET A 205 28.20 19.97 12.66
N PHE A 206 26.95 20.16 12.21
CA PHE A 206 26.12 21.29 12.60
C PHE A 206 24.93 20.78 13.43
N PRO A 207 24.58 21.44 14.54
CA PRO A 207 23.46 21.05 15.39
C PRO A 207 22.11 21.37 14.73
N PRO A 208 21.03 20.60 15.02
CA PRO A 208 19.69 20.92 14.54
C PRO A 208 19.12 22.14 15.26
N CYS A 209 18.63 23.12 14.49
CA CYS A 209 17.83 24.24 14.98
C CYS A 209 16.51 23.77 15.62
N PRO A 210 16.01 24.46 16.67
CA PRO A 210 14.74 24.16 17.32
C PRO A 210 13.52 24.64 16.49
N PRO A 211 12.36 23.98 16.59
CA PRO A 211 11.14 24.46 15.97
C PRO A 211 10.60 25.72 16.70
N THR A 212 10.42 26.78 15.93
CA THR A 212 9.74 28.02 16.30
C THR A 212 8.33 27.75 16.81
N ALA A 213 8.04 28.25 18.02
CA ALA A 213 6.72 28.30 18.62
C ALA A 213 5.78 29.18 17.79
N MET A 214 4.65 28.63 17.34
CA MET A 214 3.52 29.44 16.88
C MET A 214 2.66 29.81 18.09
N VAL A 215 2.69 31.10 18.37
CA VAL A 215 1.93 31.82 19.38
C VAL A 215 0.44 31.82 19.00
N LEU A 216 -0.39 31.40 19.96
CA LEU A 216 -1.84 31.62 20.01
C LEU A 216 -2.16 33.13 20.13
N PRO A 217 -3.16 33.67 19.41
CA PRO A 217 -3.83 34.87 19.86
C PRO A 217 -4.91 34.50 20.89
N SER A 218 -4.62 34.80 22.15
CA SER A 218 -5.59 34.83 23.25
C SER A 218 -6.28 36.18 23.32
N GLY A 219 -7.61 36.15 23.45
CA GLY A 219 -8.41 37.22 24.04
C GLY A 219 -9.77 37.37 23.35
N THR A 220 -10.93 37.40 24.02
CA THR A 220 -11.26 37.39 25.45
C THR A 220 -12.79 37.29 25.58
N ALA A 221 -13.25 36.69 26.70
CA ALA A 221 -14.58 36.83 27.34
C ALA A 221 -15.79 36.17 26.64
N ARG A 222 -16.75 35.50 27.31
CA ARG A 222 -17.06 35.33 28.75
C ARG A 222 -18.13 34.22 28.93
N CYS A 223 -18.09 33.57 30.10
CA CYS A 223 -19.19 33.03 30.93
C CYS A 223 -19.86 31.66 30.64
N ARG A 224 -19.46 30.68 31.47
CA ARG A 224 -20.24 29.76 32.34
C ARG A 224 -21.63 29.26 31.89
N VAL A 225 -21.84 27.94 31.92
CA VAL A 225 -22.59 27.20 32.99
C VAL A 225 -22.21 25.71 32.98
N LEU A 226 -21.87 25.17 34.16
CA LEU A 226 -21.75 23.75 34.48
C LEU A 226 -23.15 23.14 34.77
N ARG A 227 -23.44 21.92 34.32
CA ARG A 227 -23.75 20.74 35.19
C ARG A 227 -24.40 19.56 34.43
N HIS A 228 -23.79 18.40 34.71
CA HIS A 228 -24.33 17.04 34.90
C HIS A 228 -25.37 16.39 33.96
N GLN A 229 -24.86 15.29 33.38
CA GLN A 229 -25.49 13.98 33.17
C GLN A 229 -26.83 13.72 33.89
N ARG A 230 -27.80 13.18 33.13
CA ARG A 230 -28.77 12.20 33.64
C ARG A 230 -29.04 11.13 32.59
N LEU A 231 -28.65 9.90 32.94
CA LEU A 231 -29.07 8.65 32.34
C LEU A 231 -30.56 8.44 32.61
N VAL A 232 -31.30 7.95 31.61
CA VAL A 232 -32.70 7.52 31.74
C VAL A 232 -32.72 6.00 31.60
N PHE A 233 -33.09 5.30 32.68
CA PHE A 233 -33.50 3.90 32.68
C PHE A 233 -35.04 3.82 32.75
N PRO A 234 -35.69 2.88 32.06
CA PRO A 234 -37.14 2.67 32.16
C PRO A 234 -37.48 1.72 33.32
N LEU A 235 -38.53 2.07 34.07
CA LEU A 235 -39.14 1.25 35.13
C LEU A 235 -40.32 0.46 34.54
N LEU A 236 -40.26 -0.86 34.70
CA LEU A 236 -41.39 -1.79 34.59
C LEU A 236 -42.20 -1.79 35.92
N SER A 237 -43.52 -1.80 35.79
CA SER A 237 -44.46 -2.56 36.63
C SER A 237 -45.60 -3.04 35.76
#